data_AF-A0A397SJV8-F1
#
_entry.id   AF-A0A397SJV8-F1
#
_cell.length_a   1.000
_cell.length_b   1.000
_cell.length_c   1.000
_cell.angle_alpha   90.00
_cell.angle_beta   90.00
_cell.angle_gamma   90.00
#
_symmetry.space_group_name_H-M   'P 1'
#
loop_
_entity.id
_entity.type
_entity.pdbx_description
1 polymer ?
#
loop_
_entity_poly.entity_id
_entity_poly.type
_entity_poly.pdbx_seq_one_letter_code
_entity_poly.pdbx_strand_id
1 'polypeptide(L)'
;MSLALIQIHINVPYFEFSARIEHWPSSCHVEIAVIFIALIISPKNSNVTIFTDKNSNNLLWNLVINVVMFSSLNVNFIKVQAHSNNHFNTKVDQLAKSVNHINTLPLTFNYNFLPGINYLPLWKNIPIESNLRKFITTVARNCGFEKFIGLYRNKKYSSDVDWQLTFFSLNYEENTIETLFFTSNKKVHKIKFFIEELPTIEHIKKMKTRIYIDIIEKKIWKLRCNQFILDEFNAGIDRRSKLKKKSINSRSLSNTNLLSNIEFTLDGFYSGISA
;
A
#
# COMPACT_ATOMS: atom_id res chain seq x y z
N MET A 1 9.04 -20.81 -0.37
CA MET A 1 7.93 -21.26 0.47
C MET A 1 7.76 -22.75 0.22
N SER A 2 7.28 -23.53 1.18
CA SER A 2 7.13 -24.97 1.06
C SER A 2 5.66 -25.36 1.02
N LEU A 3 5.38 -26.48 0.37
CA LEU A 3 4.08 -27.10 0.27
C LEU A 3 4.15 -28.52 0.85
N ALA A 4 3.05 -29.01 1.40
CA ALA A 4 2.91 -30.41 1.77
C ALA A 4 1.46 -30.89 1.57
N LEU A 5 1.30 -32.19 1.33
CA LEU A 5 0.01 -32.86 1.25
C LEU A 5 0.11 -34.29 1.77
N ILE A 6 -1.00 -34.81 2.29
CA ILE A 6 -1.11 -36.16 2.82
C ILE A 6 -2.42 -36.78 2.31
N GLN A 7 -2.34 -38.02 1.81
CA GLN A 7 -3.51 -38.82 1.46
C GLN A 7 -3.93 -39.68 2.64
N ILE A 8 -5.20 -39.58 3.03
CA ILE A 8 -5.76 -40.24 4.23
C ILE A 8 -6.88 -41.24 3.92
N HIS A 9 -7.31 -41.35 2.66
CA HIS A 9 -8.43 -42.22 2.32
C HIS A 9 -8.05 -43.70 2.40
N ILE A 10 -8.82 -44.51 3.13
CA ILE A 10 -8.46 -45.88 3.50
C ILE A 10 -8.31 -46.84 2.30
N ASN A 11 -9.04 -46.59 1.21
CA ASN A 11 -9.00 -47.41 0.00
C ASN A 11 -7.88 -47.01 -0.99
N VAL A 12 -7.06 -46.02 -0.63
CA VAL A 12 -5.96 -45.53 -1.47
C VAL A 12 -4.66 -45.70 -0.67
N PRO A 13 -3.53 -46.10 -1.28
CA PRO A 13 -2.28 -46.21 -0.55
C PRO A 13 -1.92 -44.89 0.13
N TYR A 14 -1.37 -45.01 1.33
CA TYR A 14 -0.89 -43.87 2.08
C TYR A 14 0.20 -43.14 1.31
N PHE A 15 0.07 -41.82 1.21
CA PHE A 15 0.99 -40.99 0.44
C PHE A 15 1.23 -39.67 1.16
N GLU A 16 2.51 -39.32 1.33
CA GLU A 16 2.95 -38.02 1.81
C GLU A 16 3.83 -37.39 0.73
N PHE A 17 3.60 -36.10 0.47
CA PHE A 17 4.44 -35.35 -0.43
C PHE A 17 4.71 -33.97 0.11
N SER A 18 5.95 -33.52 -0.03
CA SER A 18 6.36 -32.18 0.36
C SER A 18 7.44 -31.68 -0.59
N ALA A 19 7.34 -30.41 -0.95
CA ALA A 19 8.22 -29.80 -1.93
C ALA A 19 8.39 -28.30 -1.66
N ARG A 20 9.45 -27.72 -2.23
CA ARG A 20 9.63 -26.27 -2.29
C ARG A 20 8.98 -25.75 -3.56
N ILE A 21 8.43 -24.55 -3.51
CA ILE A 21 8.01 -23.83 -4.71
C ILE A 21 8.90 -22.62 -4.90
N GLU A 22 9.28 -22.39 -6.15
CA GLU A 22 10.02 -21.21 -6.56
C GLU A 22 9.10 -20.16 -7.18
N HIS A 23 9.51 -18.90 -7.05
CA HIS A 23 8.77 -17.72 -7.48
C HIS A 23 7.46 -17.49 -6.68
N TRP A 24 7.06 -16.22 -6.54
CA TRP A 24 5.86 -15.76 -5.81
C TRP A 24 5.55 -16.49 -4.47
N PRO A 25 6.43 -16.42 -3.46
CA PRO A 25 6.23 -17.11 -2.19
C PRO A 25 5.08 -16.47 -1.40
N SER A 26 3.85 -16.92 -1.66
CA SER A 26 2.64 -16.50 -0.95
C SER A 26 1.85 -17.73 -0.50
N SER A 27 1.17 -17.62 0.66
CA SER A 27 0.35 -18.72 1.20
C SER A 27 -0.69 -19.19 0.18
N CYS A 28 -1.34 -18.26 -0.50
CA CYS A 28 -2.32 -18.54 -1.52
C CYS A 28 -1.75 -19.32 -2.72
N HIS A 29 -0.52 -19.01 -3.14
CA HIS A 29 0.15 -19.72 -4.23
C HIS A 29 0.45 -21.17 -3.84
N VAL A 30 0.98 -21.37 -2.63
CA VAL A 30 1.25 -22.70 -2.07
C VAL A 30 -0.03 -23.53 -1.98
N GLU A 31 -1.11 -22.97 -1.47
CA GLU A 31 -2.39 -23.68 -1.31
C GLU A 31 -2.93 -24.18 -2.66
N ILE A 32 -2.89 -23.35 -3.69
CA ILE A 32 -3.38 -23.75 -5.01
C ILE A 32 -2.44 -24.77 -5.66
N ALA A 33 -1.13 -24.62 -5.47
CA ALA A 33 -0.15 -25.61 -5.89
C ALA A 33 -0.43 -26.99 -5.27
N VAL A 34 -0.74 -27.04 -3.97
CA VAL A 34 -1.14 -28.27 -3.26
C VAL A 34 -2.39 -28.87 -3.88
N ILE A 35 -3.44 -28.07 -4.09
CA ILE A 35 -4.70 -28.51 -4.70
C ILE A 35 -4.44 -29.08 -6.10
N PHE A 36 -3.67 -28.36 -6.91
CA PHE A 36 -3.34 -28.77 -8.27
C PHE A 36 -2.59 -30.11 -8.31
N ILE A 37 -1.59 -30.29 -7.43
CA ILE A 37 -0.84 -31.54 -7.32
C ILE A 37 -1.74 -32.69 -6.85
N ALA A 38 -2.59 -32.45 -5.84
CA ALA A 38 -3.53 -33.44 -5.34
C ALA A 38 -4.48 -33.94 -6.46
N LEU A 39 -4.94 -33.05 -7.33
CA LEU A 39 -5.80 -33.41 -8.46
C LEU A 39 -5.06 -34.14 -9.57
N ILE A 40 -3.79 -33.81 -9.84
CA ILE A 40 -2.96 -34.53 -10.82
C ILE A 40 -2.69 -35.97 -10.37
N ILE A 41 -2.47 -36.18 -9.07
CA ILE A 41 -2.21 -37.52 -8.50
C ILE A 41 -3.51 -38.34 -8.43
N SER A 42 -4.66 -37.67 -8.41
CA SER A 42 -5.95 -38.34 -8.31
C SER A 42 -6.31 -39.09 -9.61
N PRO A 43 -6.89 -40.31 -9.51
CA PRO A 43 -7.29 -41.07 -10.68
C PRO A 43 -8.48 -40.40 -11.40
N LYS A 44 -8.53 -40.54 -12.73
CA LYS A 44 -9.63 -39.98 -13.55
C LYS A 44 -11.00 -40.54 -13.11
N ASN A 45 -12.05 -39.74 -13.28
CA ASN A 45 -13.44 -40.08 -12.92
C ASN A 45 -13.66 -40.42 -11.43
N SER A 46 -12.82 -39.89 -10.53
CA SER A 46 -12.92 -40.14 -9.09
C SER A 46 -13.53 -38.97 -8.32
N ASN A 47 -14.03 -39.28 -7.12
CA ASN A 47 -14.47 -38.29 -6.15
C ASN A 47 -13.29 -37.92 -5.26
N VAL A 48 -12.92 -36.64 -5.24
CA VAL A 48 -11.78 -36.13 -4.45
C VAL A 48 -12.28 -35.15 -3.41
N THR A 49 -12.04 -35.44 -2.14
CA THR A 49 -12.33 -34.54 -1.02
C THR A 49 -11.05 -33.85 -0.58
N ILE A 50 -11.00 -32.53 -0.69
CA ILE A 50 -9.82 -31.73 -0.31
C ILE A 50 -10.14 -30.92 0.93
N PHE A 51 -9.32 -31.10 1.96
CA PHE A 51 -9.39 -30.33 3.20
C PHE A 51 -8.42 -29.17 3.12
N THR A 52 -8.90 -27.93 3.23
CA THR A 52 -8.07 -26.72 3.15
C THR A 52 -8.50 -25.68 4.19
N ASP A 53 -7.55 -24.90 4.71
CA ASP A 53 -7.78 -23.88 5.73
C ASP A 53 -8.19 -22.52 5.13
N LYS A 54 -7.90 -22.27 3.85
CA LYS A 54 -8.07 -20.97 3.20
C LYS A 54 -8.77 -21.03 1.85
N ASN A 55 -9.53 -19.97 1.58
CA ASN A 55 -10.08 -19.68 0.27
C ASN A 55 -9.21 -18.59 -0.37
N SER A 56 -8.47 -18.92 -1.41
CA SER A 56 -7.66 -17.96 -2.15
C SER A 56 -8.31 -17.63 -3.50
N ASN A 57 -8.68 -16.38 -3.76
CA ASN A 57 -9.12 -15.97 -5.11
C ASN A 57 -7.87 -15.64 -5.95
N ASN A 58 -7.43 -16.59 -6.78
CA ASN A 58 -6.25 -16.46 -7.63
C ASN A 58 -6.59 -16.84 -9.09
N LEU A 59 -5.86 -16.25 -10.04
CA LEU A 59 -5.88 -16.59 -11.46
C LEU A 59 -5.58 -18.08 -11.72
N LEU A 60 -4.81 -18.70 -10.82
CA LEU A 60 -4.45 -20.12 -10.88
C LEU A 60 -5.64 -21.09 -10.75
N TRP A 61 -6.81 -20.65 -10.31
CA TRP A 61 -8.01 -21.51 -10.30
C TRP A 61 -8.40 -22.00 -11.70
N ASN A 62 -8.05 -21.26 -12.76
CA ASN A 62 -8.27 -21.72 -14.12
C ASN A 62 -7.50 -23.02 -14.40
N LEU A 63 -6.27 -23.16 -13.86
CA LEU A 63 -5.50 -24.42 -13.98
C LEU A 63 -6.21 -25.57 -13.26
N VAL A 64 -6.70 -25.31 -12.04
CA VAL A 64 -7.41 -26.28 -11.24
C VAL A 64 -8.68 -26.75 -11.96
N ILE A 65 -9.51 -25.81 -12.43
CA ILE A 65 -10.74 -26.11 -13.19
C ILE A 65 -10.42 -26.91 -14.45
N ASN A 66 -9.38 -26.53 -15.20
CA ASN A 66 -8.98 -27.26 -16.40
C ASN A 66 -8.59 -28.72 -16.09
N VAL A 67 -7.83 -28.96 -15.01
CA VAL A 67 -7.50 -30.33 -14.59
C VAL A 67 -8.75 -31.09 -14.20
N VAL A 68 -9.64 -30.51 -13.38
CA VAL A 68 -10.89 -31.13 -12.96
C VAL A 68 -11.75 -31.54 -14.17
N MET A 69 -11.88 -30.66 -15.16
CA MET A 69 -12.63 -30.93 -16.39
C MET A 69 -11.96 -32.00 -17.25
N PHE A 70 -10.63 -31.94 -17.43
CA PHE A 70 -9.89 -32.92 -18.25
C PHE A 70 -9.90 -34.33 -17.64
N SER A 71 -9.90 -34.42 -16.32
CA SER A 71 -9.89 -35.68 -15.57
C SER A 71 -11.28 -36.12 -15.09
N SER A 72 -12.33 -35.35 -15.40
CA SER A 72 -13.72 -35.59 -15.00
C SER A 72 -13.86 -35.89 -13.50
N LEU A 73 -13.15 -35.14 -12.68
CA LEU A 73 -13.16 -35.32 -11.22
C LEU A 73 -14.37 -34.64 -10.61
N ASN A 74 -14.93 -35.27 -9.58
CA ASN A 74 -15.92 -34.63 -8.73
C ASN A 74 -15.24 -34.18 -7.43
N VAL A 75 -14.98 -32.88 -7.32
CA VAL A 75 -14.17 -32.31 -6.24
C VAL A 75 -15.06 -31.66 -5.20
N ASN A 76 -14.89 -32.04 -3.94
CA ASN A 76 -15.53 -31.38 -2.80
C ASN A 76 -14.48 -30.74 -1.90
N PHE A 77 -14.64 -29.44 -1.62
CA PHE A 77 -13.75 -28.69 -0.74
C PHE A 77 -14.36 -28.57 0.66
N ILE A 78 -13.64 -29.03 1.67
CA ILE A 78 -14.05 -28.92 3.08
C ILE A 78 -13.10 -27.95 3.78
N LYS A 79 -13.66 -26.86 4.30
CA LYS A 79 -12.89 -25.90 5.08
C LYS A 79 -12.55 -26.49 6.45
N VAL A 80 -11.26 -26.52 6.79
CA VAL A 80 -10.80 -26.90 8.13
C VAL A 80 -10.43 -25.64 8.90
N GLN A 81 -10.88 -25.55 10.15
CA GLN A 81 -10.53 -24.41 11.00
C GLN A 81 -9.05 -24.50 11.40
N ALA A 82 -8.32 -23.40 11.23
CA ALA A 82 -6.96 -23.28 11.74
C ALA A 82 -6.93 -23.48 13.26
N HIS A 83 -5.89 -24.14 13.77
CA HIS A 83 -5.72 -24.44 15.20
C HIS A 83 -6.81 -25.32 15.84
N SER A 84 -7.55 -26.09 15.05
CA SER A 84 -8.59 -27.03 15.51
C SER A 84 -8.06 -28.33 16.15
N ASN A 85 -6.77 -28.41 16.52
CA ASN A 85 -6.11 -29.63 16.99
C ASN A 85 -6.30 -30.87 16.08
N ASN A 86 -6.58 -30.67 14.79
CA ASN A 86 -6.66 -31.77 13.83
C ASN A 86 -5.25 -32.34 13.58
N HIS A 87 -5.04 -33.61 13.95
CA HIS A 87 -3.76 -34.32 13.83
C HIS A 87 -3.19 -34.30 12.41
N PHE A 88 -4.03 -34.45 11.38
CA PHE A 88 -3.55 -34.46 10.00
C PHE A 88 -3.14 -33.07 9.52
N ASN A 89 -3.87 -32.03 9.95
CA ASN A 89 -3.54 -30.66 9.58
C ASN A 89 -2.20 -30.22 10.22
N THR A 90 -2.00 -30.54 11.50
CA THR A 90 -0.73 -30.26 12.18
C THR A 90 0.43 -31.06 11.58
N LYS A 91 0.18 -32.30 11.13
CA LYS A 91 1.17 -33.11 10.42
C LYS A 91 1.57 -32.48 9.07
N VAL A 92 0.61 -32.02 8.27
CA VAL A 92 0.87 -31.32 7.00
C VAL A 92 1.71 -30.05 7.24
N ASP A 93 1.37 -29.25 8.26
CA ASP A 93 2.14 -28.05 8.62
C ASP A 93 3.58 -28.37 9.00
N GLN A 94 3.80 -29.46 9.74
CA GLN A 94 5.14 -29.92 10.11
C GLN A 94 5.94 -30.39 8.89
N LEU A 95 5.30 -31.14 7.97
CA LEU A 95 5.92 -31.57 6.71
C LEU A 95 6.29 -30.38 5.82
N ALA A 96 5.44 -29.36 5.75
CA ALA A 96 5.78 -28.14 5.02
C ALA A 96 7.00 -27.45 5.67
N LYS A 97 7.04 -27.34 7.01
CA LYS A 97 8.15 -26.69 7.72
C LYS A 97 9.48 -27.43 7.56
N SER A 98 9.49 -28.77 7.58
CA SER A 98 10.73 -29.55 7.47
C SER A 98 11.45 -29.31 6.15
N VAL A 99 10.72 -29.13 5.05
CA VAL A 99 11.26 -28.93 3.71
C VAL A 99 11.93 -27.56 3.52
N ASN A 100 11.62 -26.56 4.35
CA ASN A 100 12.27 -25.24 4.24
C ASN A 100 13.78 -25.30 4.53
N HIS A 101 14.24 -26.29 5.30
CA HIS A 101 15.65 -26.46 5.64
C HIS A 101 16.42 -27.34 4.66
N ILE A 102 15.73 -27.97 3.70
CA ILE A 102 16.32 -28.92 2.77
C ILE A 102 16.56 -28.22 1.43
N ASN A 103 17.73 -28.46 0.84
CA ASN A 103 18.13 -27.89 -0.44
C ASN A 103 17.62 -28.74 -1.62
N THR A 104 16.30 -29.00 -1.66
CA THR A 104 15.67 -29.72 -2.77
C THR A 104 15.42 -28.81 -3.96
N LEU A 105 15.42 -29.37 -5.18
CA LEU A 105 14.99 -28.63 -6.37
C LEU A 105 13.52 -28.20 -6.18
N PRO A 106 13.22 -26.90 -6.37
CA PRO A 106 11.87 -26.42 -6.23
C PRO A 106 11.02 -26.80 -7.44
N LEU A 107 9.72 -26.95 -7.19
CA LEU A 107 8.71 -27.22 -8.20
C LEU A 107 8.36 -25.92 -8.93
N THR A 108 8.40 -25.96 -10.25
CA THR A 108 8.07 -24.84 -11.14
C THR A 108 6.84 -25.20 -11.96
N PHE A 109 5.87 -24.30 -12.02
CA PHE A 109 4.71 -24.47 -12.89
C PHE A 109 5.05 -24.05 -14.33
N ASN A 110 4.59 -24.85 -15.29
CA ASN A 110 4.65 -24.49 -16.70
C ASN A 110 3.32 -23.85 -17.11
N TYR A 111 3.37 -22.58 -17.54
CA TYR A 111 2.21 -21.77 -17.90
C TYR A 111 1.97 -21.70 -19.42
N ASN A 112 2.74 -22.45 -20.22
CA ASN A 112 2.69 -22.35 -21.69
C ASN A 112 1.33 -22.77 -22.30
N PHE A 113 0.51 -23.51 -21.56
CA PHE A 113 -0.75 -24.07 -22.04
C PHE A 113 -1.87 -23.82 -21.04
N LEU A 114 -2.29 -22.57 -20.90
CA LEU A 114 -3.47 -22.16 -20.15
C LEU A 114 -4.67 -21.97 -21.08
N PRO A 115 -5.65 -22.90 -21.11
CA PRO A 115 -6.92 -22.68 -21.80
C PRO A 115 -7.59 -21.39 -21.31
N GLY A 116 -7.89 -20.48 -22.24
CA GLY A 116 -8.60 -19.22 -21.96
C GLY A 116 -7.72 -18.02 -21.61
N ILE A 117 -6.38 -18.17 -21.54
CA ILE A 117 -5.45 -17.04 -21.36
C ILE A 117 -4.48 -17.00 -22.54
N ASN A 118 -4.76 -16.15 -23.52
CA ASN A 118 -3.92 -16.02 -24.72
C ASN A 118 -2.57 -15.33 -24.44
N TYR A 119 -2.51 -14.53 -23.37
CA TYR A 119 -1.29 -13.82 -23.00
C TYR A 119 -1.19 -13.71 -21.48
N LEU A 120 -0.08 -14.19 -20.93
CA LEU A 120 0.24 -14.07 -19.51
C LEU A 120 1.38 -13.05 -19.37
N PRO A 121 1.17 -11.91 -18.70
CA PRO A 121 2.21 -10.91 -18.57
C PRO A 121 3.34 -11.43 -17.68
N LEU A 122 4.57 -11.20 -18.13
CA LEU A 122 5.79 -11.62 -17.46
C LEU A 122 6.50 -10.41 -16.83
N TRP A 123 7.03 -10.57 -15.62
CA TRP A 123 7.92 -9.63 -14.97
C TRP A 123 9.30 -10.27 -14.82
N LYS A 124 10.33 -9.73 -15.50
CA LYS A 124 11.68 -10.34 -15.56
C LYS A 124 11.63 -11.84 -15.93
N ASN A 125 10.82 -12.19 -16.93
CA ASN A 125 10.55 -13.57 -17.37
C ASN A 125 9.80 -14.46 -16.37
N ILE A 126 9.30 -13.91 -15.25
CA ILE A 126 8.49 -14.64 -14.28
C ILE A 126 7.01 -14.26 -14.50
N PRO A 127 6.09 -15.23 -14.67
CA PRO A 127 4.69 -14.96 -14.93
C PRO A 127 3.99 -14.28 -13.75
N ILE A 128 3.20 -13.23 -14.00
CA ILE A 128 2.48 -12.50 -12.95
C ILE A 128 1.15 -13.19 -12.67
N GLU A 129 1.04 -13.81 -11.50
CA GLU A 129 -0.17 -14.55 -11.09
C GLU A 129 -1.20 -13.69 -10.35
N SER A 130 -0.71 -12.65 -9.67
CA SER A 130 -1.56 -11.74 -8.91
C SER A 130 -2.33 -10.78 -9.84
N ASN A 131 -3.36 -10.14 -9.31
CA ASN A 131 -4.09 -9.11 -10.05
C ASN A 131 -3.12 -8.03 -10.57
N LEU A 132 -3.11 -7.80 -11.89
CA LEU A 132 -2.15 -6.91 -12.55
C LEU A 132 -2.13 -5.49 -11.99
N ARG A 133 -3.29 -4.93 -11.65
CA ARG A 133 -3.36 -3.60 -11.04
C ARG A 133 -2.68 -3.62 -9.67
N LYS A 134 -3.01 -4.60 -8.82
CA LYS A 134 -2.37 -4.74 -7.50
C LYS A 134 -0.86 -4.97 -7.62
N PHE A 135 -0.44 -5.76 -8.61
CA PHE A 135 0.96 -6.00 -8.91
C PHE A 135 1.69 -4.70 -9.26
N ILE A 136 1.19 -3.95 -10.25
CA ILE A 136 1.76 -2.66 -10.67
C ILE A 136 1.79 -1.68 -9.50
N THR A 137 0.70 -1.57 -8.72
CA THR A 137 0.67 -0.72 -7.52
C THR A 137 1.74 -1.12 -6.51
N THR A 138 1.94 -2.42 -6.28
CA THR A 138 2.94 -2.92 -5.34
C THR A 138 4.36 -2.63 -5.83
N VAL A 139 4.63 -2.87 -7.11
CA VAL A 139 5.92 -2.54 -7.74
C VAL A 139 6.20 -1.05 -7.64
N ALA A 140 5.24 -0.20 -8.03
CA ALA A 140 5.39 1.25 -7.95
C ALA A 140 5.64 1.73 -6.52
N ARG A 141 4.90 1.17 -5.53
CA ARG A 141 5.09 1.48 -4.11
C ARG A 141 6.48 1.09 -3.64
N ASN A 142 6.95 -0.11 -3.96
CA ASN A 142 8.25 -0.61 -3.51
C ASN A 142 9.40 0.16 -4.18
N CYS A 143 9.31 0.45 -5.49
CA CYS A 143 10.29 1.29 -6.18
C CYS A 143 10.30 2.73 -5.65
N GLY A 144 9.13 3.29 -5.33
CA GLY A 144 9.01 4.60 -4.70
C GLY A 144 9.63 4.62 -3.30
N PHE A 145 9.38 3.58 -2.51
CA PHE A 145 9.93 3.42 -1.17
C PHE A 145 11.45 3.24 -1.17
N GLU A 146 11.98 2.42 -2.08
CA GLU A 146 13.43 2.26 -2.28
C GLU A 146 14.10 3.60 -2.61
N LYS A 147 13.55 4.35 -3.56
CA LYS A 147 14.01 5.71 -3.88
C LYS A 147 13.93 6.62 -2.66
N PHE A 148 12.85 6.54 -1.89
CA PHE A 148 12.65 7.35 -0.69
C PHE A 148 13.70 7.06 0.39
N ILE A 149 13.96 5.79 0.71
CA ILE A 149 15.01 5.40 1.68
C ILE A 149 16.41 5.74 1.18
N GLY A 150 16.65 5.59 -0.12
CA GLY A 150 17.93 5.90 -0.75
C GLY A 150 18.30 7.39 -0.76
N LEU A 151 17.37 8.29 -0.43
CA LEU A 151 17.67 9.71 -0.29
C LEU A 151 18.67 9.93 0.85
N TYR A 152 19.70 10.74 0.63
CA TYR A 152 20.73 11.04 1.64
C TYR A 152 20.14 11.46 3.00
N ARG A 153 19.07 12.27 2.97
CA ARG A 153 18.34 12.73 4.17
C ARG A 153 17.69 11.61 5.00
N ASN A 154 17.36 10.49 4.36
CA ASN A 154 16.68 9.36 4.99
C ASN A 154 17.66 8.23 5.39
N LYS A 155 18.97 8.39 5.14
CA LYS A 155 19.99 7.41 5.57
C LYS A 155 19.94 7.11 7.07
N LYS A 156 19.58 8.09 7.90
CA LYS A 156 19.41 7.91 9.35
C LYS A 156 18.31 6.91 9.74
N TYR A 157 17.39 6.59 8.82
CA TYR A 157 16.23 5.74 9.05
C TYR A 157 16.32 4.38 8.34
N SER A 158 17.52 3.96 7.93
CA SER A 158 17.70 2.80 7.05
C SER A 158 17.47 1.44 7.73
N SER A 159 17.57 1.33 9.06
CA SER A 159 17.57 0.04 9.76
C SER A 159 16.66 -0.03 10.99
N ASP A 160 16.38 1.08 11.67
CA ASP A 160 15.73 1.05 13.00
C ASP A 160 14.26 1.49 12.99
N VAL A 161 13.65 1.65 11.80
CA VAL A 161 12.28 2.17 11.66
C VAL A 161 11.37 1.11 11.08
N ASP A 162 10.30 0.78 11.82
CA ASP A 162 9.16 0.06 11.25
C ASP A 162 8.35 1.01 10.36
N TRP A 163 8.65 0.97 9.07
CA TRP A 163 7.99 1.83 8.08
C TRP A 163 6.51 1.49 7.87
N GLN A 164 6.09 0.25 8.14
CA GLN A 164 4.70 -0.13 7.98
C GLN A 164 3.84 0.53 9.06
N LEU A 165 4.29 0.47 10.31
CA LEU A 165 3.66 1.19 11.42
C LEU A 165 3.78 2.71 11.25
N THR A 166 4.94 3.20 10.82
CA THR A 166 5.17 4.64 10.62
C THR A 166 4.23 5.23 9.58
N PHE A 167 4.09 4.59 8.41
CA PHE A 167 3.15 5.06 7.38
C PHE A 167 1.69 4.88 7.82
N PHE A 168 1.38 3.86 8.62
CA PHE A 168 0.05 3.72 9.21
C PHE A 168 -0.27 4.90 10.15
N SER A 169 0.65 5.24 11.07
CA SER A 169 0.50 6.39 11.98
C SER A 169 0.44 7.73 11.23
N LEU A 170 1.19 7.89 10.15
CA LEU A 170 1.13 9.08 9.29
C LEU A 170 -0.23 9.23 8.59
N ASN A 171 -0.92 8.10 8.31
CA ASN A 171 -2.19 8.03 7.59
C ASN A 171 -3.44 7.93 8.50
N TYR A 172 -3.30 7.80 9.82
CA TYR A 172 -4.33 7.33 10.77
C TYR A 172 -5.66 8.14 10.83
N GLU A 173 -5.83 9.23 10.09
CA GLU A 173 -6.96 10.17 10.25
C GLU A 173 -7.80 10.40 8.98
N GLU A 174 -7.65 9.61 7.92
CA GLU A 174 -8.41 9.84 6.67
C GLU A 174 -9.63 8.90 6.56
N ASN A 175 -10.84 9.48 6.60
CA ASN A 175 -12.03 8.80 6.08
C ASN A 175 -11.84 8.61 4.57
N THR A 176 -11.95 7.37 4.09
CA THR A 176 -11.67 6.99 2.69
C THR A 176 -12.69 7.53 1.67
N ILE A 177 -13.73 8.21 2.14
CA ILE A 177 -14.91 8.58 1.36
C ILE A 177 -14.78 10.02 0.82
N GLU A 178 -14.03 10.90 1.48
CA GLU A 178 -13.95 12.32 1.14
C GLU A 178 -12.51 12.83 1.11
N THR A 179 -12.19 13.64 0.10
CA THR A 179 -10.87 14.28 -0.04
C THR A 179 -11.00 15.77 0.31
N LEU A 180 -10.47 16.17 1.48
CA LEU A 180 -10.49 17.55 1.96
C LEU A 180 -9.08 18.17 1.83
N PHE A 181 -8.99 19.41 1.36
CA PHE A 181 -7.70 20.11 1.32
C PHE A 181 -7.05 20.24 2.70
N PHE A 182 -7.86 20.34 3.76
CA PHE A 182 -7.40 20.40 5.13
C PHE A 182 -6.66 19.12 5.57
N THR A 183 -7.23 17.94 5.30
CA THR A 183 -6.61 16.66 5.66
C THR A 183 -5.32 16.44 4.88
N SER A 184 -5.33 16.77 3.59
CA SER A 184 -4.12 16.75 2.73
C SER A 184 -3.02 17.67 3.27
N ASN A 185 -3.35 18.92 3.65
CA ASN A 185 -2.39 19.84 4.24
C ASN A 185 -1.82 19.34 5.58
N LYS A 186 -2.66 18.74 6.45
CA LYS A 186 -2.23 18.14 7.72
C LYS A 186 -1.26 16.98 7.47
N LYS A 187 -1.52 16.14 6.47
CA LYS A 187 -0.67 15.02 6.07
C LYS A 187 0.68 15.50 5.51
N VAL A 188 0.67 16.47 4.62
CA VAL A 188 1.89 17.13 4.12
C VAL A 188 2.68 17.73 5.28
N HIS A 189 2.01 18.35 6.25
CA HIS A 189 2.68 18.93 7.41
C HIS A 189 3.36 17.87 8.30
N LYS A 190 2.68 16.75 8.58
CA LYS A 190 3.26 15.59 9.30
C LYS A 190 4.48 15.03 8.57
N ILE A 191 4.38 14.85 7.25
CA ILE A 191 5.50 14.37 6.43
C ILE A 191 6.66 15.37 6.47
N LYS A 192 6.40 16.67 6.32
CA LYS A 192 7.43 17.72 6.41
C LYS A 192 8.15 17.73 7.76
N PHE A 193 7.43 17.54 8.86
CA PHE A 193 8.03 17.36 10.17
C PHE A 193 8.93 16.12 10.23
N PHE A 194 8.41 15.00 9.74
CA PHE A 194 9.13 13.74 9.73
C PHE A 194 10.46 13.82 8.95
N ILE A 195 10.47 14.50 7.81
CA ILE A 195 11.68 14.69 6.98
C ILE A 195 12.48 15.95 7.32
N GLU A 196 12.11 16.69 8.37
CA GLU A 196 12.75 17.95 8.81
C GLU A 196 12.75 19.08 7.76
N GLU A 197 11.80 19.06 6.82
CA GLU A 197 11.62 20.07 5.75
C GLU A 197 10.54 21.09 6.07
N LEU A 198 10.41 21.47 7.34
CA LEU A 198 9.67 22.69 7.61
C LEU A 198 10.35 23.85 6.88
N PRO A 199 9.58 24.75 6.24
CA PRO A 199 10.12 25.90 5.54
C PRO A 199 10.67 26.92 6.54
N THR A 200 11.81 26.61 7.16
CA THR A 200 12.59 27.54 7.97
C THR A 200 13.40 28.43 7.04
N ILE A 201 13.77 29.61 7.52
CA ILE A 201 14.53 30.60 6.73
C ILE A 201 15.81 29.95 6.16
N GLU A 202 16.49 29.10 6.92
CA GLU A 202 17.70 28.40 6.47
C GLU A 202 17.42 27.37 5.37
N HIS A 203 16.33 26.60 5.48
CA HIS A 203 15.93 25.65 4.44
C HIS A 203 15.50 26.36 3.15
N ILE A 204 14.76 27.46 3.28
CA ILE A 204 14.32 28.25 2.13
C ILE A 204 15.53 28.90 1.44
N LYS A 205 16.53 29.38 2.19
CA LYS A 205 17.81 29.85 1.61
C LYS A 205 18.48 28.78 0.75
N LYS A 206 18.49 27.51 1.21
CA LYS A 206 19.07 26.40 0.45
C LYS A 206 18.28 26.08 -0.83
N MET A 207 16.94 26.20 -0.81
CA MET A 207 16.08 25.89 -1.96
C MET A 207 15.95 27.02 -2.99
N LYS A 208 16.04 28.29 -2.57
CA LYS A 208 15.92 29.48 -3.43
C LYS A 208 16.94 30.54 -3.02
N THR A 209 18.22 30.20 -3.15
CA THR A 209 19.36 31.09 -2.84
C THR A 209 19.21 32.47 -3.50
N ARG A 210 18.94 32.51 -4.82
CA ARG A 210 18.83 33.76 -5.59
C ARG A 210 17.77 34.74 -5.10
N ILE A 211 16.59 34.27 -4.69
CA ILE A 211 15.48 35.17 -4.30
C ILE A 211 15.69 35.71 -2.88
N TYR A 212 16.30 34.93 -1.99
CA TYR A 212 16.43 35.29 -0.58
C TYR A 212 17.72 36.05 -0.23
N ILE A 213 18.78 35.94 -1.04
CA ILE A 213 19.94 36.84 -0.90
C ILE A 213 19.48 38.29 -1.04
N ASP A 214 18.70 38.61 -2.07
CA ASP A 214 18.15 39.96 -2.26
C ASP A 214 17.21 40.41 -1.12
N ILE A 215 16.37 39.52 -0.59
CA ILE A 215 15.41 39.88 0.48
C ILE A 215 16.11 40.08 1.84
N ILE A 216 17.13 39.27 2.14
CA ILE A 216 17.88 39.35 3.40
C ILE A 216 18.84 40.53 3.37
N GLU A 217 19.53 40.77 2.26
CA GLU A 217 20.44 41.91 2.10
C GLU A 217 19.68 43.24 1.97
N LYS A 218 18.48 43.27 1.36
CA LYS A 218 17.80 44.54 1.05
C LYS A 218 16.56 44.87 1.87
N LYS A 219 15.85 43.93 2.54
CA LYS A 219 14.52 44.27 3.09
C LYS A 219 14.12 43.75 4.47
N ILE A 220 14.66 42.66 5.04
CA ILE A 220 14.02 42.07 6.24
C ILE A 220 14.77 42.29 7.57
N TRP A 221 16.05 42.64 7.58
CA TRP A 221 16.79 42.86 8.85
C TRP A 221 17.48 44.22 8.90
N LYS A 222 16.70 45.27 9.21
CA LYS A 222 17.26 46.43 9.93
C LYS A 222 17.06 46.15 11.41
N LEU A 223 18.12 46.17 12.22
CA LEU A 223 17.97 46.27 13.69
C LEU A 223 16.98 47.42 13.97
N ARG A 224 15.99 47.19 14.85
CA ARG A 224 14.95 48.19 15.13
C ARG A 224 15.60 49.54 15.41
N CYS A 225 15.39 50.52 14.53
CA CYS A 225 15.99 51.83 14.71
C CYS A 225 15.17 52.65 15.71
N ASN A 226 15.85 53.51 16.47
CA ASN A 226 15.25 54.34 17.51
C ASN A 226 14.11 55.22 17.00
N GLN A 227 14.16 55.60 15.72
CA GLN A 227 13.10 56.40 15.09
C GLN A 227 11.75 55.67 15.06
N PHE A 228 11.75 54.38 14.76
CA PHE A 228 10.51 53.59 14.69
C PHE A 228 9.88 53.40 16.07
N ILE A 229 10.69 53.37 17.13
CA ILE A 229 10.23 53.32 18.53
C ILE A 229 9.59 54.67 18.92
N LEU A 230 10.18 55.79 18.48
CA LEU A 230 9.62 57.13 18.70
C LEU A 230 8.28 57.32 17.98
N ASP A 231 8.19 56.86 16.72
CA ASP A 231 6.97 57.00 15.92
C ASP A 231 5.81 56.18 16.51
N GLU A 232 6.08 54.97 17.04
CA GLU A 232 5.06 54.18 17.75
C GLU A 232 4.61 54.84 19.07
N PHE A 233 5.54 55.48 19.79
CA PHE A 233 5.22 56.25 21.00
C PHE A 233 4.34 57.47 20.67
N ASN A 234 4.71 58.22 19.63
CA ASN A 234 3.95 59.38 19.15
C ASN A 234 2.56 58.98 18.60
N ALA A 235 2.44 57.78 18.03
CA ALA A 235 1.17 57.22 17.58
C ALA A 235 0.36 56.55 18.72
N GLY A 236 0.82 56.60 19.97
CA GLY A 236 0.12 56.05 21.14
C GLY A 236 0.01 54.53 21.15
N ILE A 237 0.84 53.82 20.39
CA ILE A 237 0.75 52.37 20.19
C ILE A 237 1.55 51.66 21.28
N ASP A 238 0.94 51.44 22.44
CA ASP A 238 1.55 50.68 23.53
C ASP A 238 1.29 49.15 23.43
N ARG A 239 2.04 48.35 24.21
CA ARG A 239 1.90 46.88 24.20
C ARG A 239 0.50 46.42 24.64
N ARG A 240 -0.21 47.21 25.47
CA ARG A 240 -1.56 46.91 25.94
C ARG A 240 -2.63 47.15 24.86
N SER A 241 -2.46 48.15 24.01
CA SER A 241 -3.37 48.44 22.89
C SER A 241 -3.31 47.36 21.79
N LYS A 242 -2.13 46.81 21.51
CA LYS A 242 -1.96 45.68 20.57
C LYS A 242 -2.64 44.39 21.08
N LEU A 243 -2.69 44.17 22.40
CA LEU A 243 -3.39 43.03 23.00
C LEU A 243 -4.93 43.20 22.98
N LYS A 244 -5.45 44.41 23.21
CA LYS A 244 -6.90 44.70 23.14
C LYS A 244 -7.49 44.53 21.73
N LYS A 245 -6.75 44.88 20.67
CA LYS A 245 -7.19 44.68 19.27
C LYS A 245 -7.38 43.19 18.92
N LYS A 246 -6.64 42.29 19.57
CA LYS A 246 -6.72 40.85 19.31
C LYS A 246 -7.96 40.20 19.94
N SER A 247 -8.51 40.75 21.03
CA SER A 247 -9.72 40.22 21.68
C SER A 247 -11.04 40.71 21.06
N ILE A 248 -11.02 41.86 20.37
CA ILE A 248 -12.23 42.42 19.72
C ILE A 248 -12.52 41.67 18.41
N ASN A 249 -11.50 41.37 17.61
CA ASN A 249 -11.67 40.63 16.35
C ASN A 249 -12.03 39.15 16.52
N SER A 250 -11.96 38.59 17.72
CA SER A 250 -12.40 37.21 17.99
C SER A 250 -13.86 37.10 18.43
N ARG A 251 -14.59 38.21 18.61
CA ARG A 251 -16.00 38.22 19.06
C ARG A 251 -17.02 38.65 18.00
N SER A 252 -16.61 39.00 16.78
CA SER A 252 -17.52 39.52 15.73
C SER A 252 -17.64 38.63 14.49
N LEU A 253 -17.53 37.31 14.63
CA LEU A 253 -17.89 36.37 13.55
C LEU A 253 -18.80 35.26 14.11
N SER A 254 -20.01 35.65 14.49
CA SER A 254 -21.13 34.72 14.65
C SER A 254 -22.42 35.39 14.18
N ASN A 255 -22.99 34.81 13.12
CA ASN A 255 -24.37 34.90 12.65
C ASN A 255 -24.91 36.27 12.21
N THR A 256 -25.11 36.42 10.90
CA THR A 256 -26.44 36.70 10.32
C THR A 256 -26.54 36.13 8.90
N ASN A 257 -27.56 35.27 8.70
CA ASN A 257 -28.07 34.87 7.40
C ASN A 257 -28.78 36.05 6.72
N LEU A 258 -28.56 36.26 5.42
CA LEU A 258 -29.55 36.82 4.50
C LEU A 258 -29.16 36.44 3.06
N LEU A 259 -29.86 35.43 2.55
CA LEU A 259 -30.02 35.16 1.12
C LEU A 259 -30.71 36.36 0.47
N SER A 260 -30.15 36.91 -0.60
CA SER A 260 -30.86 37.13 -1.88
C SER A 260 -29.99 37.89 -2.89
N ASN A 261 -30.03 37.39 -4.12
CA ASN A 261 -29.85 38.10 -5.39
C ASN A 261 -28.46 38.65 -5.72
N ILE A 262 -27.61 37.80 -6.32
CA ILE A 262 -26.76 38.23 -7.45
C ILE A 262 -26.68 37.05 -8.45
N GLU A 263 -27.40 37.17 -9.57
CA GLU A 263 -27.20 36.37 -10.78
C GLU A 263 -25.81 36.66 -11.35
N PHE A 264 -25.03 35.62 -11.67
CA PHE A 264 -23.86 35.75 -12.55
C PHE A 264 -24.18 35.07 -13.88
N THR A 265 -24.31 35.89 -14.91
CA THR A 265 -24.39 35.48 -16.32
C THR A 265 -23.10 34.79 -16.75
N LEU A 266 -23.26 33.62 -17.36
CA LEU A 266 -22.19 32.84 -17.99
C LEU A 266 -22.14 33.20 -19.47
N ASP A 267 -21.27 34.14 -19.84
CA ASP A 267 -20.92 34.40 -21.23
C ASP A 267 -19.40 34.32 -21.42
N GLY A 268 -18.98 33.49 -22.38
CA GLY A 268 -17.73 33.70 -23.10
C GLY A 268 -16.71 32.56 -23.08
N PHE A 269 -16.68 31.83 -24.19
CA PHE A 269 -15.52 31.14 -24.79
C PHE A 269 -15.15 29.73 -24.27
N TYR A 270 -15.94 28.74 -24.72
CA TYR A 270 -15.36 27.52 -25.27
C TYR A 270 -15.85 27.37 -26.71
N SER A 271 -14.98 27.65 -27.68
CA SER A 271 -15.14 27.20 -29.07
C SER A 271 -13.93 26.34 -29.45
N GLY A 272 -14.24 25.11 -29.87
CA GLY A 272 -13.41 24.30 -30.75
C GLY A 272 -12.33 23.47 -30.08
N ILE A 273 -12.59 22.18 -29.90
CA ILE A 273 -11.98 21.11 -30.71
C ILE A 273 -12.93 19.92 -30.67
N SER A 274 -13.44 19.56 -31.84
CA SER A 274 -14.28 18.41 -32.13
C SER A 274 -13.51 17.44 -33.03
N ALA A 275 -13.86 16.16 -32.87
CA ALA A 275 -13.50 14.97 -33.65
C ALA A 275 -12.12 14.35 -33.35
#